data_AF-A0A9P6IL65-F1
#
_entry.id   AF-A0A9P6IL65-F1
#
_cell.length_a   1.000
_cell.length_b   1.000
_cell.length_c   1.000
_cell.angle_alpha   90.00
_cell.angle_beta   90.00
_cell.angle_gamma   90.00
#
_symmetry.space_group_name_H-M   'P 1'
#
loop_
_entity.id
_entity.type
_entity.pdbx_description
1 polymer ?
#
loop_
_entity_poly.entity_id
_entity_poly.type
_entity_poly.pdbx_seq_one_letter_code
_entity_poly.pdbx_strand_id
1 'polypeptide(L)'
;MSSAAPPPPKVDVSKAVGFKYRPERVIYNSRDLMLYALSIGVRQDELRFLYENESQFAAFPTYPLVLPLKKDNQGVSVYGGGAEDVPGIPPYDPNRLVHGDQSLEVLRPLPLE
;
A
#
# COMPACT_ATOMS: atom_id res chain seq x y z
N MET A 1 -39.13 -20.39 15.84
CA MET A 1 -38.33 -19.79 16.92
C MET A 1 -37.33 -18.86 16.27
N SER A 2 -37.50 -17.54 16.43
CA SER A 2 -36.61 -16.55 15.81
C SER A 2 -35.33 -16.49 16.62
N SER A 3 -34.22 -16.98 16.07
CA SER A 3 -32.91 -16.82 16.67
C SER A 3 -32.48 -15.38 16.46
N ALA A 4 -32.44 -14.59 17.54
CA ALA A 4 -31.87 -13.26 17.51
C ALA A 4 -30.42 -13.33 16.98
N ALA A 5 -30.06 -12.39 16.10
CA ALA A 5 -28.69 -12.28 15.62
C ALA A 5 -27.73 -12.04 16.80
N PRO A 6 -26.52 -12.63 16.81
CA PRO A 6 -25.55 -12.39 17.86
C PRO A 6 -25.21 -10.88 17.95
N PRO A 7 -24.92 -10.37 19.16
CA PRO A 7 -24.53 -8.97 19.33
C PRO A 7 -23.26 -8.69 18.50
N PRO A 8 -23.14 -7.47 17.93
CA PRO A 8 -21.98 -7.13 17.11
C PRO A 8 -20.70 -7.26 17.95
N PRO A 9 -19.59 -7.72 17.35
CA PRO A 9 -18.34 -7.86 18.06
C PRO A 9 -17.90 -6.49 18.59
N LYS A 10 -17.56 -6.44 19.87
CA LYS A 10 -17.26 -5.19 20.57
C LYS A 10 -15.83 -4.76 20.27
N VAL A 11 -15.68 -3.71 19.47
CA VAL A 11 -14.39 -3.04 19.24
C VAL A 11 -13.93 -2.38 20.54
N ASP A 12 -12.66 -2.60 20.92
CA ASP A 12 -12.00 -1.96 22.06
C ASP A 12 -10.82 -1.12 21.59
N VAL A 13 -11.13 0.13 21.24
CA VAL A 13 -10.17 1.10 20.68
C VAL A 13 -9.00 1.37 21.64
N SER A 14 -9.21 1.24 22.96
CA SER A 14 -8.18 1.49 23.97
C SER A 14 -6.98 0.54 23.86
N LYS A 15 -7.18 -0.65 23.28
CA LYS A 15 -6.13 -1.64 23.03
C LYS A 15 -5.47 -1.48 21.65
N ALA A 16 -6.15 -0.84 20.71
CA ALA A 16 -5.68 -0.67 19.34
C ALA A 16 -4.84 0.60 19.17
N VAL A 17 -5.21 1.69 19.85
CA VAL A 17 -4.51 2.98 19.74
C VAL A 17 -3.06 2.83 20.20
N GLY A 18 -2.13 3.26 19.35
CA GLY A 18 -0.69 3.18 19.62
C GLY A 18 -0.05 1.83 19.26
N PHE A 19 -0.83 0.84 18.79
CA PHE A 19 -0.28 -0.37 18.21
C PHE A 19 0.64 -0.04 17.02
N LYS A 20 1.78 -0.73 16.94
CA LYS A 20 2.76 -0.55 15.87
C LYS A 20 3.01 -1.89 15.21
N TYR A 21 2.79 -1.93 13.90
CA TYR A 21 3.24 -3.03 13.06
C TYR A 21 4.77 -3.14 13.09
N ARG A 22 5.26 -4.36 12.86
CA ARG A 22 6.69 -4.56 12.66
C ARG A 22 7.16 -3.82 11.40
N PRO A 23 8.36 -3.23 11.41
CA PRO A 23 8.95 -2.67 10.21
C PRO A 23 9.10 -3.75 9.13
N GLU A 24 8.63 -3.45 7.93
CA GLU A 24 8.82 -4.30 6.75
C GLU A 24 9.82 -3.66 5.79
N ARG A 25 10.65 -4.49 5.15
CA ARG A 25 11.58 -4.02 4.13
C ARG A 25 10.83 -3.79 2.82
N VAL A 26 11.14 -2.68 2.17
CA VAL A 26 10.67 -2.36 0.82
C VAL A 26 11.86 -2.16 -0.10
N ILE A 27 11.80 -2.68 -1.33
CA ILE A 27 12.86 -2.54 -2.33
C ILE A 27 12.20 -2.25 -3.68
N TYR A 28 12.79 -1.32 -4.42
CA TYR A 28 12.39 -1.02 -5.78
C TYR A 28 13.60 -0.64 -6.63
N ASN A 29 13.39 -0.62 -7.95
CA ASN A 29 14.36 -0.15 -8.93
C ASN A 29 13.67 0.74 -9.98
N SER A 30 14.43 1.28 -10.94
CA SER A 30 13.90 2.17 -11.97
C SER A 30 12.82 1.49 -12.83
N ARG A 31 12.92 0.17 -13.08
CA ARG A 31 11.86 -0.59 -13.77
C ARG A 31 10.53 -0.57 -13.01
N ASP A 32 10.57 -0.67 -11.69
CA ASP A 32 9.37 -0.60 -10.86
C ASP A 32 8.72 0.80 -10.91
N LEU A 33 9.54 1.86 -10.92
CA LEU A 33 9.09 3.24 -11.06
C LEU A 33 8.40 3.49 -12.41
N MET A 34 9.03 3.05 -13.50
CA MET A 34 8.50 3.17 -14.85
C MET A 34 7.24 2.34 -15.05
N LEU A 35 7.20 1.11 -14.53
CA LEU A 35 6.03 0.24 -14.62
C LEU A 35 4.84 0.85 -13.87
N TYR A 36 5.07 1.43 -12.69
CA TYR A 36 4.04 2.16 -11.96
C TYR A 36 3.51 3.34 -12.77
N ALA A 37 4.39 4.20 -13.28
CA ALA A 37 4.02 5.36 -14.10
C ALA A 37 3.18 4.94 -15.31
N LEU A 38 3.60 3.91 -16.04
CA LEU A 38 2.84 3.37 -17.16
C LEU A 38 1.46 2.84 -16.72
N SER A 39 1.39 2.13 -15.59
CA SER A 39 0.13 1.52 -15.11
C SER A 39 -0.94 2.54 -14.70
N ILE A 40 -0.54 3.73 -14.29
CA ILE A 40 -1.47 4.81 -13.92
C ILE A 40 -1.82 5.73 -15.10
N GLY A 41 -1.36 5.38 -16.30
CA GLY A 41 -1.73 6.06 -17.55
C GLY A 41 -0.83 7.24 -17.93
N VAL A 42 0.41 7.31 -17.43
CA VAL A 42 1.41 8.24 -17.98
C VAL A 42 1.57 7.97 -19.47
N ARG A 43 1.55 9.03 -20.27
CA ARG A 43 1.57 8.90 -21.73
C ARG A 43 2.96 8.51 -22.22
N GLN A 44 3.00 7.80 -23.35
CA GLN A 44 4.25 7.32 -23.96
C GLN A 44 5.28 8.42 -24.29
N ASP A 45 4.84 9.66 -24.46
CA ASP A 45 5.69 10.82 -24.75
C ASP A 45 6.22 11.51 -23.48
N GLU A 46 5.75 11.13 -22.29
CA GLU A 46 6.20 11.68 -21.00
C GLU A 46 7.44 10.94 -20.48
N LEU A 47 8.51 11.01 -21.28
CA LEU A 47 9.74 10.23 -21.09
C LEU A 47 10.42 10.42 -19.73
N ARG A 48 10.24 11.58 -19.08
CA ARG A 48 10.72 11.83 -17.71
C ARG A 48 10.28 10.78 -16.67
N PHE A 49 9.21 10.02 -16.94
CA PHE A 49 8.75 8.94 -16.05
C PHE A 49 8.93 7.54 -16.65
N LEU A 50 9.20 7.44 -17.96
CA LEU A 50 9.17 6.18 -18.73
C LEU A 50 10.51 5.82 -19.36
N TYR A 51 11.53 6.66 -19.22
CA TYR A 51 12.87 6.41 -19.75
C TYR A 51 13.92 6.82 -18.72
N GLU A 52 14.63 5.83 -18.21
CA GLU A 52 15.61 5.96 -17.14
C GLU A 52 16.84 6.81 -17.50
N ASN A 53 17.16 6.95 -18.79
CA ASN A 53 18.26 7.81 -19.24
C ASN A 53 17.79 9.21 -19.67
N GLU A 54 16.54 9.57 -19.42
CA GLU A 54 16.07 10.94 -19.62
C GLU A 54 16.74 11.87 -18.58
N SER A 55 17.17 13.05 -19.02
CA SER A 55 17.90 14.02 -18.20
C SER A 55 17.15 14.49 -16.94
N GLN A 56 15.81 14.45 -16.99
CA GLN A 56 14.89 14.80 -15.91
C GLN A 56 14.11 13.59 -15.41
N PHE A 57 14.70 12.38 -15.52
CA PHE A 57 14.09 11.15 -15.02
C PHE A 57 13.62 11.33 -13.57
N ALA A 58 12.40 10.91 -13.30
CA ALA A 58 11.75 11.09 -12.01
C ALA A 58 10.81 9.92 -11.70
N ALA A 59 10.70 9.60 -10.42
CA ALA A 59 9.61 8.77 -9.92
C ALA A 59 8.29 9.55 -9.95
N PHE A 60 7.19 8.88 -10.26
CA PHE A 60 5.88 9.49 -10.10
C PHE A 60 5.57 9.69 -8.60
N PRO A 61 5.07 10.87 -8.16
CA PRO A 61 5.02 11.22 -6.73
C PRO A 61 4.22 10.26 -5.84
N THR A 62 3.23 9.56 -6.39
CA THR A 62 2.37 8.62 -5.67
C THR A 62 2.90 7.17 -5.63
N TYR A 63 4.06 6.90 -6.23
CA TYR A 63 4.73 5.59 -6.14
C TYR A 63 4.85 5.03 -4.71
N PRO A 64 5.13 5.82 -3.65
CA PRO A 64 5.24 5.30 -2.30
C PRO A 64 4.00 4.52 -1.80
N LEU A 65 2.82 4.80 -2.36
CA LEU A 65 1.57 4.12 -1.99
C LEU A 65 1.58 2.62 -2.30
N VAL A 66 2.38 2.16 -3.26
CA VAL A 66 2.46 0.73 -3.59
C VAL A 66 3.51 -0.02 -2.77
N LEU A 67 4.40 0.67 -2.06
CA LEU A 67 5.49 0.03 -1.31
C LEU A 67 5.01 -0.98 -0.26
N PRO A 68 3.94 -0.72 0.54
CA PRO A 68 3.43 -1.71 1.50
C PRO A 68 2.86 -2.98 0.84
N LEU A 69 2.44 -2.89 -0.43
CA LEU A 69 1.93 -4.01 -1.21
C LEU A 69 3.06 -4.79 -1.90
N LYS A 70 4.04 -4.07 -2.46
CA LYS A 70 5.19 -4.62 -3.19
C LYS A 70 6.22 -5.26 -2.27
N LYS A 71 6.47 -4.66 -1.11
CA LYS A 71 7.51 -5.08 -0.15
C LYS A 71 8.88 -5.16 -0.85
N ASP A 72 9.63 -6.23 -0.63
CA ASP A 72 10.90 -6.52 -1.29
C ASP A 72 10.75 -7.46 -2.52
N ASN A 73 9.51 -7.74 -2.94
CA ASN A 73 9.22 -8.61 -4.08
C ASN A 73 9.47 -7.91 -5.43
N GLN A 74 9.96 -8.68 -6.40
CA GLN A 74 10.17 -8.27 -7.80
C GLN A 74 9.26 -9.01 -8.79
N GLY A 75 8.53 -10.03 -8.31
CA GLY A 75 7.57 -10.82 -9.10
C GLY A 75 6.12 -10.43 -8.82
N VAL A 76 5.22 -11.39 -9.05
CA VAL A 76 3.80 -11.23 -8.73
C VAL A 76 3.63 -11.17 -7.21
N SER A 77 2.96 -10.14 -6.72
CA SER A 77 2.59 -10.04 -5.31
C SER A 77 1.29 -10.81 -5.09
N VAL A 78 1.33 -11.81 -4.22
CA VAL A 78 0.12 -12.56 -3.84
C VAL A 78 -0.66 -11.71 -2.87
N TYR A 79 -1.89 -11.35 -3.26
CA TYR A 79 -2.81 -10.69 -2.35
C TYR A 79 -3.29 -11.73 -1.31
N GLY A 80 -2.71 -11.69 -0.11
CA GLY A 80 -3.07 -12.64 0.94
C GLY A 80 -2.32 -12.39 2.23
N GLY A 81 -3.04 -12.47 3.35
CA GLY A 81 -2.52 -12.35 4.70
C GLY A 81 -2.83 -10.99 5.31
N GLY A 82 -3.85 -10.97 6.18
CA GLY A 82 -4.28 -9.78 6.90
C GLY A 82 -3.13 -9.15 7.67
N ALA A 83 -3.23 -7.83 7.83
CA ALA A 83 -2.40 -7.09 8.77
C ALA A 83 -2.35 -7.85 10.12
N GLU A 84 -1.21 -7.81 10.80
CA GLU A 84 -1.06 -8.40 12.14
C GLU A 84 -2.29 -8.09 13.01
N ASP A 85 -2.78 -9.09 13.75
CA ASP A 85 -3.98 -8.93 14.58
C ASP A 85 -3.83 -7.73 15.52
N VAL A 86 -4.64 -6.69 15.28
CA VAL A 86 -4.61 -5.48 16.09
C VAL A 86 -5.40 -5.74 17.38
N PRO A 87 -4.79 -5.58 18.57
CA PRO A 87 -5.49 -5.83 19.83
C PRO A 87 -6.75 -4.98 19.96
N GLY A 88 -7.86 -5.61 20.38
CA GLY A 88 -9.15 -4.93 20.52
C GLY A 88 -9.95 -4.78 19.21
N ILE A 89 -9.36 -5.15 18.06
CA ILE A 89 -10.09 -5.29 16.79
C ILE A 89 -10.53 -6.75 16.64
N PRO A 90 -11.84 -7.03 16.55
CA PRO A 90 -12.33 -8.39 16.36
C PRO A 90 -12.00 -8.89 14.95
N PRO A 91 -11.98 -10.22 14.73
CA PRO A 91 -11.88 -10.79 13.39
C PRO A 91 -12.95 -10.20 12.47
N TYR A 92 -12.53 -9.81 11.27
CA TYR A 92 -13.40 -9.26 10.23
C TYR A 92 -13.16 -10.00 8.92
N ASP A 93 -14.16 -9.97 8.02
CA ASP A 93 -14.04 -10.50 6.67
C ASP A 93 -13.41 -9.45 5.76
N PRO A 94 -12.18 -9.66 5.23
CA PRO A 94 -11.53 -8.71 4.34
C PRO A 94 -12.33 -8.42 3.06
N ASN A 95 -13.20 -9.34 2.63
CA ASN A 95 -14.03 -9.14 1.44
C ASN A 95 -15.17 -8.13 1.67
N ARG A 96 -15.37 -7.71 2.92
CA ARG A 96 -16.36 -6.69 3.29
C ARG A 96 -15.71 -5.34 3.61
N LEU A 97 -14.40 -5.22 3.40
CA LEU A 97 -13.68 -3.96 3.56
C LEU A 97 -13.65 -3.15 2.28
N VAL A 98 -13.66 -1.83 2.45
CA VAL A 98 -13.44 -0.84 1.39
C VAL A 98 -12.31 0.06 1.86
N HIS A 99 -11.39 0.38 0.94
CA HIS A 99 -10.38 1.41 1.16
C HIS A 99 -11.05 2.79 1.07
N GLY A 100 -11.36 3.38 2.23
CA GLY A 100 -12.22 4.57 2.31
C GLY A 100 -11.53 5.92 2.07
N ASP A 101 -10.25 6.04 2.42
CA ASP A 101 -9.47 7.28 2.29
C ASP A 101 -7.97 6.97 2.18
N GLN A 102 -7.20 7.89 1.60
CA GLN A 102 -5.75 7.78 1.42
C GLN A 102 -5.08 9.16 1.54
N SER A 103 -4.09 9.26 2.43
CA SER A 103 -3.18 10.42 2.52
C SER A 103 -1.76 10.03 2.14
N LEU A 104 -1.00 10.97 1.57
CA LEU A 104 0.44 10.83 1.31
C LEU A 104 1.14 12.16 1.62
N GLU A 105 2.18 12.10 2.44
CA GLU A 105 3.10 13.21 2.69
C GLU A 105 4.51 12.79 2.24
N VAL A 106 5.07 13.54 1.29
CA VAL A 106 6.41 13.26 0.75
C VAL A 106 7.42 14.15 1.47
N LEU A 107 8.15 13.55 2.42
CA LEU A 107 9.17 14.25 3.21
C LEU A 107 10.48 14.47 2.43
N ARG A 108 10.82 13.53 1.54
CA ARG A 108 12.00 13.57 0.67
C ARG A 108 11.69 12.90 -0.66
N PRO A 109 12.34 13.31 -1.76
CA PRO A 109 12.25 12.58 -3.03
C PRO A 109 12.66 11.12 -2.87
N LEU A 110 12.05 10.25 -3.66
CA LEU A 110 12.47 8.85 -3.78
C LEU A 110 13.86 8.79 -4.45
N PRO A 111 14.78 7.98 -3.92
CA PRO A 111 15.95 7.53 -4.68
C PRO A 111 15.53 6.96 -6.04
N LEU A 112 16.29 7.27 -7.09
CA LEU A 112 16.04 6.80 -8.46
C LEU A 112 16.93 5.60 -8.85
N GLU A 113 17.82 5.19 -7.95
CA GLU A 113 18.80 4.10 -8.05
C GLU A 113 18.69 3.17 -6.84
#